data_AF-A0AAJ0D991-F1
#
_entry.id   AF-A0AAJ0D991-F1
#
_cell.length_a   1.000
_cell.length_b   1.000
_cell.length_c   1.000
_cell.angle_alpha   90.00
_cell.angle_beta   90.00
_cell.angle_gamma   90.00
#
_symmetry.space_group_name_H-M   'P 1'
#
loop_
_entity.id
_entity.type
_entity.pdbx_description
1 polymer ?
#
loop_
_entity_poly.entity_id
_entity_poly.type
_entity_poly.pdbx_seq_one_letter_code
_entity_poly.pdbx_strand_id
1 'polypeptide(L)'
;MGLSKQWTTLMGLRMALGVFESCFCPSAIFLVSMWYLRWEVAKRNAFFYLVGNSVGGFGGVLAYGLQQMDGIGGHEGWRWIFIWEGIITVIIAIVGYVFLVDFPEDAAKSKFFLSNEEIKIMVDRVERDRGDAHLEAFSIWSYLAEARDWKCWCFGSFIN
;
A
#
# COMPACT_ATOMS: atom_id res chain seq x y z
N MET A 1 2.66 -5.56 -18.96
CA MET A 1 1.55 -6.17 -19.72
C MET A 1 1.49 -5.68 -21.18
N GLY A 2 1.81 -4.41 -21.47
CA GLY A 2 1.71 -3.86 -22.84
C GLY A 2 2.67 -4.41 -23.92
N LEU A 3 3.82 -5.00 -23.54
CA LEU A 3 4.85 -5.47 -24.50
C LEU A 3 4.85 -6.99 -24.75
N SER A 4 4.13 -7.78 -23.93
CA SER A 4 4.16 -9.25 -24.05
C SER A 4 3.25 -9.73 -25.17
N LYS A 5 3.79 -10.52 -26.11
CA LYS A 5 3.05 -11.15 -27.21
C LYS A 5 2.48 -12.54 -26.85
N GLN A 6 2.92 -13.14 -25.73
CA GLN A 6 2.53 -14.48 -25.30
C GLN A 6 1.52 -14.44 -24.13
N TRP A 7 0.46 -15.25 -24.23
CA TRP A 7 -0.61 -15.36 -23.23
C TRP A 7 -0.11 -15.83 -21.86
N THR A 8 0.86 -16.75 -21.85
CA THR A 8 1.50 -17.27 -20.62
C THR A 8 2.21 -16.18 -19.83
N THR A 9 2.94 -15.29 -20.53
CA THR A 9 3.60 -14.14 -19.90
C THR A 9 2.61 -13.14 -19.33
N LEU A 10 1.47 -12.91 -20.01
CA LEU A 10 0.42 -12.01 -19.54
C LEU A 10 -0.24 -12.54 -18.27
N MET A 11 -0.54 -13.84 -18.23
CA MET A 11 -1.09 -14.51 -17.04
C MET A 11 -0.11 -14.44 -15.86
N GLY A 12 1.17 -14.75 -16.10
CA GLY A 12 2.20 -14.69 -15.06
C GLY A 12 2.39 -13.28 -14.48
N LEU A 13 2.40 -12.24 -15.34
CA LEU A 13 2.50 -10.86 -14.87
C LEU A 13 1.27 -10.45 -14.05
N ARG A 14 0.08 -10.95 -14.39
CA ARG A 14 -1.15 -10.65 -13.66
C ARG A 14 -1.20 -11.33 -12.30
N MET A 15 -0.72 -12.57 -12.21
CA MET A 15 -0.54 -13.25 -10.93
C MET A 15 0.46 -12.51 -10.04
N ALA A 16 1.61 -12.10 -10.59
CA ALA A 16 2.60 -11.34 -9.85
C ALA A 16 2.03 -10.00 -9.35
N LEU A 17 1.32 -9.27 -10.20
CA LEU A 17 0.65 -8.01 -9.84
C LEU A 17 -0.32 -8.20 -8.67
N GLY A 18 -1.18 -9.22 -8.74
CA GLY A 18 -2.13 -9.51 -7.66
C GLY A 18 -1.46 -9.86 -6.33
N VAL A 19 -0.34 -10.59 -6.36
CA VAL A 19 0.46 -10.86 -5.15
C VAL A 19 0.99 -9.55 -4.56
N PHE A 20 1.57 -8.67 -5.38
CA PHE A 20 2.10 -7.38 -4.89
C PHE A 20 1.01 -6.45 -4.35
N GLU A 21 -0.13 -6.35 -5.03
CA GLU A 21 -1.27 -5.53 -4.57
C GLU A 21 -1.83 -6.02 -3.22
N SER A 22 -1.87 -7.34 -3.03
CA SER A 22 -2.37 -7.93 -1.77
C SER A 22 -1.50 -7.60 -0.56
N CYS A 23 -0.19 -7.47 -0.74
CA CYS A 23 0.74 -7.11 0.33
C CYS A 23 0.76 -5.61 0.65
N PHE A 24 0.32 -4.75 -0.29
CA PHE A 24 0.43 -3.30 -0.15
C PHE A 24 -0.46 -2.74 0.98
N CYS A 25 -1.75 -3.08 0.97
CA CYS A 25 -2.70 -2.63 2.01
C CYS A 25 -2.25 -2.96 3.45
N PRO A 26 -1.93 -4.22 3.81
CA PRO A 26 -1.52 -4.54 5.16
C PRO A 26 -0.19 -3.89 5.54
N SER A 27 0.75 -3.76 4.60
CA SER A 27 2.06 -3.11 4.85
C SER A 27 1.91 -1.62 5.15
N ALA A 28 1.08 -0.90 4.39
CA ALA A 28 0.83 0.51 4.62
C ALA A 28 0.17 0.76 5.99
N ILE A 29 -0.86 -0.04 6.33
CA ILE A 29 -1.55 0.05 7.62
C ILE A 29 -0.59 -0.26 8.78
N PHE A 30 0.28 -1.25 8.62
CA PHE A 30 1.27 -1.61 9.62
C PHE A 30 2.27 -0.49 9.89
N LEU A 31 2.82 0.12 8.84
CA LEU A 31 3.73 1.26 8.95
C LEU A 31 3.08 2.46 9.65
N VAL A 32 1.85 2.82 9.28
CA VAL A 32 1.10 3.90 9.94
C VAL A 32 0.82 3.54 11.40
N SER A 33 0.51 2.28 11.70
CA SER A 33 0.22 1.86 13.06
C SER A 33 1.43 1.99 13.99
N MET A 34 2.66 1.80 13.50
CA MET A 34 3.88 1.91 14.30
C MET A 34 4.22 3.35 14.72
N TRP A 35 3.84 4.34 13.92
CA TRP A 35 4.21 5.74 14.14
C TRP A 35 3.14 6.58 14.84
N TYR A 36 1.88 6.10 14.92
CA TYR A 36 0.74 6.91 15.38
C TYR A 36 -0.11 6.20 16.45
N LEU A 37 -0.81 6.99 17.28
CA LEU A 37 -1.72 6.48 18.31
C LEU A 37 -2.99 5.88 17.70
N ARG A 38 -3.64 4.95 18.42
CA ARG A 38 -4.84 4.22 17.93
C ARG A 38 -5.95 5.12 17.38
N TRP A 39 -6.19 6.26 18.01
CA TRP A 39 -7.22 7.22 17.60
C TRP A 39 -6.81 8.12 16.41
N GLU A 40 -5.51 8.28 16.16
CA GLU A 40 -4.95 9.02 15.02
C GLU A 40 -4.84 8.13 13.77
N VAL A 41 -4.48 6.86 13.96
CA VAL A 41 -4.36 5.85 12.90
C VAL A 41 -5.68 5.74 12.14
N ALA A 42 -6.82 5.68 12.84
CA ALA A 42 -8.13 5.59 12.20
C ALA A 42 -8.44 6.77 11.26
N LYS A 43 -8.12 8.01 11.69
CA LYS A 43 -8.33 9.21 10.87
C LYS A 43 -7.40 9.23 9.65
N ARG A 44 -6.14 8.82 9.82
CA ARG A 44 -5.14 8.78 8.73
C ARG A 44 -5.45 7.69 7.71
N ASN A 45 -5.87 6.51 8.17
CA ASN A 45 -6.35 5.44 7.28
C ASN A 45 -7.59 5.88 6.49
N ALA A 46 -8.56 6.53 7.15
CA ALA A 46 -9.73 7.06 6.44
C ALA A 46 -9.32 8.06 5.34
N PHE A 47 -8.39 8.97 5.63
CA PHE A 47 -7.86 9.88 4.62
C PHE A 47 -7.16 9.15 3.46
N PHE A 48 -6.34 8.13 3.76
CA PHE A 48 -5.69 7.30 2.74
C PHE A 48 -6.70 6.61 1.81
N TYR A 49 -7.77 6.02 2.37
CA TYR A 49 -8.85 5.43 1.60
C TYR A 49 -9.62 6.46 0.77
N LEU A 50 -9.88 7.65 1.31
CA LEU A 50 -10.55 8.73 0.57
C LEU A 50 -9.74 9.20 -0.64
N VAL A 51 -8.42 9.37 -0.47
CA VAL A 51 -7.51 9.71 -1.56
C VAL A 51 -7.48 8.60 -2.60
N GLY A 52 -7.33 7.34 -2.16
CA GLY A 52 -7.34 6.17 -3.04
C GLY A 52 -8.63 6.08 -3.87
N ASN A 53 -9.79 6.28 -3.25
CA ASN A 53 -11.08 6.22 -3.94
C ASN A 53 -11.27 7.41 -4.90
N SER A 54 -10.78 8.59 -4.53
CA SER A 54 -10.79 9.78 -5.40
C SER A 54 -9.94 9.53 -6.66
N VAL A 55 -8.72 9.03 -6.50
CA VAL A 55 -7.82 8.70 -7.62
C VAL A 55 -8.40 7.58 -8.48
N GLY A 56 -8.99 6.55 -7.86
CA GLY A 56 -9.69 5.47 -8.56
C GLY A 56 -10.82 6.00 -9.45
N GLY A 57 -11.58 6.99 -8.97
CA GLY A 57 -12.61 7.67 -9.75
C GLY A 57 -12.08 8.42 -10.96
N PHE A 58 -10.87 8.98 -10.88
CA PHE A 58 -10.19 9.62 -12.02
C PHE A 58 -9.57 8.62 -13.01
N GLY A 59 -9.43 7.35 -12.64
CA GLY A 59 -8.88 6.30 -13.50
C GLY A 59 -9.66 6.12 -14.81
N GLY A 60 -10.99 6.29 -14.79
CA GLY A 60 -11.83 6.22 -15.99
C GLY A 60 -11.58 7.37 -16.98
N VAL A 61 -11.31 8.58 -16.47
CA VAL A 61 -10.98 9.75 -17.29
C VAL A 61 -9.59 9.60 -17.91
N LEU A 62 -8.63 9.09 -17.14
CA LEU A 62 -7.29 8.74 -17.65
C LEU A 62 -7.35 7.64 -18.72
N ALA A 63 -8.18 6.62 -18.51
CA ALA A 63 -8.40 5.55 -19.49
C ALA A 63 -8.98 6.11 -20.80
N TYR A 64 -9.96 7.00 -20.73
CA TYR A 64 -10.53 7.66 -21.91
C TYR A 64 -9.49 8.52 -22.66
N GLY A 65 -8.68 9.30 -21.94
CA GLY A 65 -7.61 10.10 -22.55
C GLY A 65 -6.52 9.26 -23.23
N LEU A 66 -6.15 8.12 -22.64
CA LEU A 66 -5.14 7.21 -23.17
C LEU A 66 -5.69 6.33 -24.30
N GLN A 67 -6.99 6.03 -24.31
CA GLN A 67 -7.63 5.31 -25.41
C GLN A 67 -7.63 6.14 -26.71
N GLN A 68 -7.58 7.47 -26.62
CA GLN A 68 -7.42 8.35 -27.79
C GLN A 68 -6.03 8.27 -28.43
N MET A 69 -5.04 7.62 -27.78
CA MET A 69 -3.70 7.37 -28.34
C MET A 69 -3.64 6.11 -29.22
N ASP A 70 -4.80 5.57 -29.62
CA ASP A 70 -4.89 4.39 -30.47
C ASP A 70 -4.20 4.63 -31.83
N GLY A 71 -3.28 3.74 -32.20
CA GLY A 71 -2.50 3.84 -33.45
C GLY A 71 -1.15 4.57 -33.33
N ILE A 72 -0.81 5.21 -32.20
CA ILE A 72 0.53 5.78 -31.99
C ILE A 72 1.51 4.63 -31.69
N GLY A 73 2.43 4.35 -32.61
CA GLY A 73 3.45 3.30 -32.48
C GLY A 73 3.01 1.87 -32.86
N GLY A 74 1.84 1.70 -33.50
CA GLY A 74 1.36 0.38 -33.96
C GLY A 74 0.88 -0.55 -32.84
N HIS A 75 0.44 0.02 -31.72
CA HIS A 75 -0.08 -0.71 -30.57
C HIS A 75 -1.46 -0.20 -30.17
N GLU A 76 -2.32 -1.14 -29.79
CA GLU A 76 -3.67 -0.89 -29.28
C GLU A 76 -3.64 0.02 -28.04
N GLY A 77 -4.58 0.97 -27.94
CA GLY A 77 -4.67 1.93 -26.84
C GLY A 77 -4.65 1.31 -25.43
N TRP A 78 -5.20 0.10 -25.24
CA TRP A 78 -5.18 -0.59 -23.94
C TRP A 78 -3.77 -0.95 -23.44
N ARG A 79 -2.81 -1.15 -24.35
CA ARG A 79 -1.42 -1.45 -24.00
C ARG A 79 -0.72 -0.22 -23.41
N TRP A 80 -1.03 0.95 -23.92
CA TRP A 80 -0.50 2.22 -23.45
C TRP A 80 -0.96 2.54 -22.02
N ILE A 81 -2.20 2.18 -21.67
CA ILE A 81 -2.71 2.33 -20.29
C ILE A 81 -1.82 1.59 -19.30
N PHE A 82 -1.55 0.31 -19.52
CA PHE A 82 -0.68 -0.49 -18.63
C PHE A 82 0.76 -0.01 -18.58
N ILE A 83 1.29 0.56 -19.67
CA ILE A 83 2.66 1.07 -19.71
C ILE A 83 2.75 2.34 -18.85
N TRP A 84 1.84 3.29 -19.06
CA TRP A 84 1.84 4.55 -18.32
C TRP A 84 1.52 4.35 -16.84
N GLU A 85 0.55 3.51 -16.52
CA GLU A 85 0.24 3.14 -15.14
C GLU A 85 1.47 2.53 -14.45
N GLY A 86 2.16 1.60 -15.12
CA GLY A 86 3.39 0.99 -14.61
C GLY A 86 4.52 1.99 -14.39
N ILE A 87 4.68 2.97 -15.27
CA ILE A 87 5.72 4.01 -15.13
C ILE A 87 5.39 4.93 -13.94
N ILE A 88 4.14 5.41 -13.86
CA ILE A 88 3.72 6.30 -12.78
C ILE A 88 3.86 5.60 -11.41
N THR A 89 3.45 4.33 -11.32
CA THR A 89 3.59 3.55 -10.08
C THR A 89 5.05 3.36 -9.67
N VAL A 90 5.96 3.08 -10.62
CA VAL A 90 7.40 2.98 -10.32
C VAL A 90 7.98 4.32 -9.85
N ILE A 91 7.60 5.43 -10.47
CA ILE A 91 8.04 6.77 -10.03
C ILE A 91 7.55 7.05 -8.61
N ILE A 92 6.27 6.81 -8.33
CA ILE A 92 5.69 6.98 -6.99
C ILE A 92 6.38 6.05 -5.99
N ALA A 93 6.71 4.82 -6.37
CA ALA A 93 7.44 3.88 -5.51
C ALA A 93 8.86 4.36 -5.18
N ILE A 94 9.59 4.93 -6.15
CA ILE A 94 10.93 5.50 -5.91
C ILE A 94 10.85 6.73 -5.00
N VAL A 95 9.90 7.64 -5.27
CA VAL A 95 9.66 8.81 -4.41
C VAL A 95 9.27 8.33 -3.01
N GLY A 96 8.37 7.35 -2.92
CA GLY A 96 8.00 6.69 -1.68
C GLY A 96 9.21 6.13 -0.95
N TYR A 97 10.08 5.39 -1.61
CA TYR A 97 11.29 4.84 -1.00
C TYR A 97 12.24 5.92 -0.43
N VAL A 98 12.33 7.09 -1.08
CA VAL A 98 13.17 8.20 -0.61
C VAL A 98 12.52 8.97 0.54
N PHE A 99 11.19 9.12 0.54
CA PHE A 99 10.46 9.90 1.54
C PHE A 99 9.94 9.09 2.73
N LEU A 100 9.77 7.77 2.57
CA LEU A 100 9.26 6.89 3.59
C LEU A 100 10.38 6.65 4.61
N VAL A 101 10.22 7.28 5.77
CA VAL A 101 11.10 7.09 6.92
C VAL A 101 10.92 5.66 7.40
N ASP A 102 12.00 4.87 7.31
CA ASP A 102 12.06 3.52 7.87
C ASP A 102 11.78 3.54 9.38
N PHE A 103 11.52 2.34 9.93
CA PHE A 103 11.20 2.07 11.34
C PHE A 103 11.83 3.04 12.37
N PRO A 104 11.16 3.33 13.49
CA PRO A 104 11.66 4.29 14.49
C PRO A 104 13.09 4.01 14.99
N GLU A 105 13.58 2.78 14.88
CA GLU A 105 14.97 2.37 15.18
C GLU A 105 15.99 2.84 14.12
N ASP A 106 15.60 2.98 12.84
CA ASP A 106 16.42 3.53 11.75
C ASP A 106 16.10 4.99 11.44
N ALA A 107 15.00 5.54 11.97
CA ALA A 107 14.67 6.96 11.87
C ALA A 107 15.74 7.89 12.46
N ALA A 108 16.53 7.39 13.42
CA ALA A 108 17.71 8.09 13.96
C ALA A 108 18.82 8.32 12.91
N LYS A 109 18.80 7.59 11.78
CA LYS A 109 19.75 7.77 10.67
C LYS A 109 19.22 8.70 9.57
N SER A 110 17.91 8.96 9.51
CA SER A 110 17.32 9.85 8.52
C SER A 110 17.50 11.31 8.96
N LYS A 111 18.66 11.87 8.62
CA LYS A 111 19.13 13.24 8.96
C LYS A 111 18.20 14.40 8.55
N PHE A 112 17.09 14.15 7.85
CA PHE A 112 16.38 15.18 7.12
C PHE A 112 15.04 15.64 7.73
N PHE A 113 14.45 14.93 8.69
CA PHE A 113 13.06 15.25 9.09
C PHE A 113 12.77 15.39 10.60
N LEU A 114 13.38 14.60 11.50
CA LEU A 114 13.12 14.70 12.95
C LEU A 114 14.41 14.73 13.78
N SER A 115 14.43 15.52 14.85
CA SER A 115 15.46 15.43 15.88
C SER A 115 15.31 14.10 16.65
N ASN A 116 16.42 13.48 17.04
CA ASN A 116 16.41 12.23 17.83
C ASN A 116 15.58 12.34 19.12
N GLU A 117 15.44 13.54 19.68
CA GLU A 117 14.61 13.79 20.85
C GLU A 117 13.11 13.73 20.53
N GLU A 118 12.68 14.23 19.37
CA GLU A 118 11.29 14.21 18.94
C GLU A 118 10.82 12.79 18.62
N ILE A 119 11.67 11.99 17.96
CA ILE A 119 11.42 10.57 17.70
C ILE A 119 11.24 9.83 19.03
N LYS A 120 12.12 10.08 20.00
CA LYS A 120 12.04 9.44 21.32
C LYS A 120 10.75 9.81 22.06
N ILE A 121 10.31 11.06 21.97
CA ILE A 121 9.03 11.51 22.54
C ILE A 121 7.84 10.85 21.83
N MET A 122 7.89 10.70 20.50
CA MET A 122 6.84 10.02 19.74
C MET A 122 6.75 8.53 20.06
N VAL A 123 7.89 7.83 20.11
CA VAL A 123 7.95 6.40 20.47
C VAL A 123 7.47 6.19 21.90
N ASP A 124 7.92 6.97 22.87
CA ASP A 124 7.49 6.86 24.27
C ASP A 124 5.98 7.12 24.43
N ARG A 125 5.40 8.03 23.63
CA ARG A 125 3.94 8.24 23.58
C ARG A 125 3.19 7.05 23.00
N VAL A 126 3.70 6.45 21.93
CA VAL A 126 3.10 5.27 21.29
C VAL A 126 3.22 4.03 22.19
N GLU A 127 4.36 3.83 22.84
CA GLU A 127 4.58 2.75 23.81
C GLU A 127 3.69 2.89 25.04
N ARG A 128 3.47 4.12 25.54
CA ARG A 128 2.56 4.37 26.67
C ARG A 128 1.09 4.08 26.35
N ASP A 129 0.65 4.33 25.11
CA ASP A 129 -0.69 3.96 24.63
C ASP A 129 -0.81 2.44 24.34
N ARG A 130 0.33 1.80 24.00
CA ARG A 130 0.41 0.35 23.74
C ARG A 130 0.77 -0.50 24.95
N GLY A 131 1.06 0.10 26.10
CA GLY A 131 1.47 -0.62 27.32
C GLY A 131 0.46 -1.66 27.83
N ASP A 132 -0.81 -1.52 27.43
CA ASP A 132 -1.89 -2.47 27.74
C ASP A 132 -1.95 -3.67 26.77
N ALA A 133 -1.12 -3.69 25.71
CA ALA A 133 -1.05 -4.79 24.75
C ALA A 133 0.08 -5.75 25.13
N HIS A 134 -0.28 -6.88 25.75
CA HIS A 134 0.65 -8.00 25.89
C HIS A 134 1.06 -8.50 24.50
N LEU A 135 2.32 -8.25 24.11
CA LEU A 135 2.92 -8.81 22.91
C LEU A 135 3.11 -10.32 23.14
N GLU A 136 2.10 -11.13 22.80
CA GLU A 136 2.31 -12.57 22.64
C GLU A 136 3.28 -12.79 21.47
N ALA A 137 4.22 -13.72 21.63
CA ALA A 137 5.18 -14.04 20.60
C ALA A 137 4.46 -14.46 19.31
N PHE A 138 4.83 -13.85 18.18
CA PHE A 138 4.20 -14.09 16.89
C PHE A 138 4.20 -15.59 16.54
N SER A 139 3.03 -16.21 16.63
CA SER A 139 2.79 -17.62 16.28
C SER A 139 2.01 -17.69 14.97
N ILE A 140 2.65 -18.23 13.94
CA ILE A 140 2.03 -18.47 12.62
C ILE A 140 0.78 -19.34 12.75
N TRP A 141 0.76 -20.25 13.73
CA TRP A 141 -0.36 -21.14 14.00
C TRP A 141 -1.55 -20.41 14.63
N SER A 142 -1.31 -19.43 15.50
CA SER A 142 -2.37 -18.58 16.06
C SER A 142 -2.96 -17.69 14.97
N TYR A 143 -2.11 -17.05 14.17
CA TYR A 143 -2.54 -16.21 13.04
C TYR A 143 -3.40 -16.98 12.01
N LEU A 144 -3.00 -18.21 11.67
CA LEU A 144 -3.80 -19.08 10.78
C LEU A 144 -5.10 -19.56 11.43
N ALA A 145 -5.13 -19.72 12.75
CA ALA A 145 -6.35 -20.06 13.49
C ALA A 145 -7.34 -18.89 13.51
N GLU A 146 -6.85 -17.65 13.69
CA GLU A 146 -7.66 -16.43 13.61
C GLU A 146 -8.16 -16.16 12.18
N ALA A 147 -7.36 -16.45 11.15
CA ALA A 147 -7.79 -16.37 9.75
C ALA A 147 -8.93 -17.35 9.38
N ARG A 148 -9.18 -18.35 10.23
CA ARG A 148 -10.30 -19.29 10.10
C ARG A 148 -11.57 -18.79 10.80
N ASP A 149 -11.53 -17.66 11.51
CA ASP A 149 -12.72 -17.08 12.12
C ASP A 149 -13.66 -16.55 11.01
N TRP A 150 -14.90 -17.05 11.03
CA TRP A 150 -15.94 -16.65 10.08
C TRP A 150 -16.23 -15.14 10.14
N LYS A 151 -15.97 -14.48 11.27
CA LYS A 151 -16.17 -13.03 11.43
C LYS A 151 -15.25 -12.23 10.50
N CYS A 152 -14.02 -12.68 10.30
CA CYS A 152 -13.08 -12.06 9.35
C CYS A 152 -13.60 -12.16 7.91
N TRP A 153 -14.19 -13.31 7.56
CA TRP A 153 -14.80 -13.54 6.24
C TRP A 153 -16.09 -12.74 6.04
N CYS A 154 -16.90 -12.57 7.09
CA CYS A 154 -18.07 -11.69 7.05
C CYS A 154 -17.68 -10.23 6.87
N PHE A 155 -16.66 -9.75 7.58
CA PHE A 155 -16.18 -8.39 7.42
C PHE A 155 -15.60 -8.14 6.02
N GLY A 156 -14.84 -9.10 5.49
CA GLY A 156 -14.34 -9.05 4.11
C GLY A 156 -15.46 -9.07 3.06
N SER A 157 -16.52 -9.85 3.28
CA SER A 157 -17.69 -9.91 2.38
C SER A 157 -18.56 -8.65 2.43
N PHE A 158 -18.51 -7.86 3.52
CA PHE A 158 -19.32 -6.65 3.68
C PHE A 158 -18.67 -5.40 3.06
N ILE A 159 -17.38 -5.48 2.73
CA ILE A 159 -16.58 -4.38 2.17
C ILE A 159 -16.44 -4.46 0.63
N ASN A 160 -16.95 -5.52 0.00
CA ASN A 160 -17.08 -5.62 -1.46
C ASN A 160 -18.45 -5.10 -1.90
#